data_AF-A0A9D2W030-F1
#
_entry.id   AF-A0A9D2W030-F1
#
_cell.length_a   1.000
_cell.length_b   1.000
_cell.length_c   1.000
_cell.angle_alpha   90.00
_cell.angle_beta   90.00
_cell.angle_gamma   90.00
#
_symmetry.space_group_name_H-M   'P 1'
#
loop_
_entity.id
_entity.type
_entity.pdbx_description
1 polymer ?
#
loop_
_entity_poly.entity_id
_entity_poly.type
_entity_poly.pdbx_seq_one_letter_code
_entity_poly.pdbx_strand_id
1 'polypeptide(L)'
;MNGIYYFNGKDITMNMCIQIRDVIDIIKEKSHLSFPDAALAFYQSQTYQALQNTENTLWAESAGYIADRFYEEQEQKELQTN
;
A
#
# COMPACT_ATOMS: atom_id res chain seq x y z
N MET A 1 12.42 20.16 -1.31
CA MET A 1 12.29 18.68 -1.36
C MET A 1 12.16 18.30 -2.82
N ASN A 2 12.95 17.35 -3.31
CA ASN A 2 12.75 16.76 -4.63
C ASN A 2 11.67 15.69 -4.52
N GLY A 3 10.86 15.52 -5.58
CA GLY A 3 9.86 14.46 -5.63
C GLY A 3 10.51 13.08 -5.60
N ILE A 4 9.81 12.12 -5.00
CA ILE A 4 10.20 10.71 -4.94
C ILE A 4 9.42 9.91 -5.99
N TYR A 5 8.14 10.26 -6.18
CA TYR A 5 7.23 9.58 -7.11
C TYR A 5 6.79 10.51 -8.23
N TYR A 6 6.91 10.04 -9.46
CA TYR A 6 6.52 10.77 -10.66
C TYR A 6 5.59 9.95 -11.53
N PHE A 7 4.61 10.60 -12.16
CA PHE A 7 3.77 10.00 -13.19
C PHE A 7 3.60 11.01 -14.32
N ASN A 8 3.93 10.61 -15.56
CA ASN A 8 3.93 11.50 -16.73
C ASN A 8 4.67 12.83 -16.50
N GLY A 9 5.83 12.77 -15.84
CA GLY A 9 6.66 13.94 -15.52
C GLY A 9 6.10 14.87 -14.43
N LYS A 10 4.95 14.53 -13.82
CA LYS A 10 4.38 15.27 -12.69
C LYS A 10 4.76 14.61 -11.38
N ASP A 11 5.17 15.40 -10.41
CA ASP A 11 5.42 14.95 -9.05
C ASP A 11 4.08 14.58 -8.38
N ILE A 12 3.97 13.34 -7.93
CA ILE A 12 2.80 12.78 -7.23
C ILE A 12 3.16 12.28 -5.83
N THR A 13 4.30 12.72 -5.29
CA THR A 13 4.82 12.25 -4.00
C THR A 13 3.80 12.42 -2.88
N MET A 14 3.11 13.57 -2.82
CA MET A 14 2.09 13.80 -1.81
C MET A 14 0.85 12.92 -1.99
N ASN A 15 0.44 12.65 -3.22
CA ASN A 15 -0.64 11.71 -3.51
C ASN A 15 -0.29 10.31 -3.00
N MET A 16 0.94 9.86 -3.28
CA MET A 16 1.44 8.58 -2.81
C MET A 16 1.49 8.51 -1.27
N CYS A 17 1.99 9.56 -0.60
CA CYS A 17 2.04 9.60 0.87
C CYS A 17 0.65 9.53 1.52
N ILE A 18 -0.34 10.24 0.95
CA ILE A 18 -1.73 10.20 1.41
C ILE A 18 -2.29 8.78 1.22
N GLN A 19 -2.09 8.20 0.03
CA GLN A 19 -2.56 6.85 -0.28
C GLN A 19 -1.99 5.81 0.68
N ILE A 20 -0.67 5.82 0.90
CA ILE A 20 0.02 4.91 1.81
C ILE A 20 -0.55 5.03 3.24
N ARG A 21 -0.71 6.26 3.74
CA ARG A 21 -1.26 6.49 5.08
C ARG A 21 -2.67 5.91 5.20
N ASP A 22 -3.53 6.20 4.24
CA ASP A 22 -4.93 5.78 4.28
C ASP A 22 -5.05 4.25 4.19
N VAL A 23 -4.20 3.58 3.42
CA VAL A 23 -4.12 2.10 3.39
C VAL A 23 -3.65 1.53 4.73
N ILE A 24 -2.62 2.12 5.35
CA ILE A 24 -2.11 1.69 6.65
C ILE A 24 -3.20 1.85 7.73
N ASP A 25 -3.98 2.93 7.71
CA ASP A 25 -5.08 3.11 8.66
C ASP A 25 -6.17 2.04 8.49
N ILE A 26 -6.51 1.66 7.26
CA ILE A 26 -7.43 0.55 7.00
C ILE A 26 -6.88 -0.78 7.54
N ILE A 27 -5.59 -1.06 7.33
CA ILE A 27 -4.94 -2.29 7.84
C ILE A 27 -4.95 -2.29 9.38
N LYS A 28 -4.57 -1.17 10.00
CA LYS A 28 -4.58 -0.96 11.45
C LYS A 28 -5.96 -1.28 12.05
N GLU A 29 -7.02 -0.73 11.46
CA GLU A 29 -8.40 -0.92 11.92
C GLU A 29 -8.90 -2.36 11.71
N LYS A 30 -8.73 -2.92 10.51
CA LYS A 30 -9.22 -4.26 10.17
C LYS A 30 -8.47 -5.39 10.90
N SER A 31 -7.15 -5.24 11.12
CA SER A 31 -6.32 -6.25 11.80
C SER A 31 -6.12 -6.01 13.29
N HIS A 32 -6.69 -4.94 13.86
CA HIS A 32 -6.50 -4.54 15.25
C HIS A 32 -5.01 -4.38 15.65
N LEU A 33 -4.19 -3.88 14.72
CA LEU A 33 -2.76 -3.67 14.92
C LEU A 33 -2.46 -2.26 15.46
N SER A 34 -1.27 -2.07 16.01
CA SER A 34 -0.73 -0.72 16.20
C SER A 34 -0.38 -0.10 14.85
N PHE A 35 -0.32 1.25 14.76
CA PHE A 35 0.09 1.90 13.51
C PHE A 35 1.49 1.44 13.03
N PRO A 36 2.54 1.35 13.90
CA PRO A 36 3.83 0.81 13.48
C PRO A 36 3.78 -0.62 12.93
N ASP A 37 2.99 -1.51 13.54
CA ASP A 37 2.88 -2.90 13.09
C ASP A 37 2.15 -3.00 11.75
N ALA A 38 1.06 -2.25 11.57
CA ALA A 38 0.34 -2.17 10.30
C ALA A 38 1.21 -1.58 9.19
N ALA A 39 1.99 -0.53 9.49
CA ALA A 39 2.93 0.07 8.56
C ALA A 39 4.03 -0.91 8.16
N LEU A 40 4.62 -1.63 9.12
CA LEU A 40 5.65 -2.63 8.87
C LEU A 40 5.12 -3.75 7.97
N ALA A 41 3.95 -4.30 8.29
CA ALA A 41 3.30 -5.35 7.50
C ALA A 41 3.03 -4.87 6.06
N PHE A 42 2.52 -3.66 5.90
CA PHE A 42 2.27 -3.09 4.58
C PHE A 42 3.56 -2.86 3.80
N TYR A 43 4.60 -2.27 4.40
CA TYR A 43 5.87 -2.01 3.70
C TYR A 43 6.62 -3.27 3.27
N GLN A 44 6.37 -4.42 3.90
CA GLN A 44 6.94 -5.71 3.53
C GLN A 44 6.10 -6.47 2.48
N SER A 45 4.96 -5.91 2.06
CA SER A 45 4.05 -6.55 1.09
C SER A 45 4.47 -6.33 -0.36
N GLN A 46 4.13 -7.30 -1.22
CA GLN A 46 4.22 -7.14 -2.67
C GLN A 46 3.25 -6.07 -3.16
N THR A 47 2.14 -5.87 -2.46
CA THR A 47 1.17 -4.80 -2.73
C THR A 47 1.80 -3.42 -2.61
N TYR A 48 2.61 -3.17 -1.58
CA TYR A 48 3.36 -1.91 -1.44
C TYR A 48 4.45 -1.77 -2.51
N GLN A 49 5.12 -2.86 -2.89
CA GLN A 49 6.06 -2.84 -4.00
C GLN A 49 5.36 -2.47 -5.32
N ALA A 50 4.17 -3.02 -5.57
CA ALA A 50 3.36 -2.68 -6.74
C ALA A 50 2.90 -1.21 -6.68
N LEU A 51 2.50 -0.71 -5.51
CA LEU A 51 2.07 0.69 -5.34
C LEU A 51 3.19 1.68 -5.69
N GLN A 52 4.45 1.35 -5.41
CA GLN A 52 5.60 2.20 -5.76
C GLN A 52 5.82 2.32 -7.28
N ASN A 53 5.33 1.37 -8.09
CA ASN A 53 5.39 1.46 -9.54
C ASN A 53 4.29 2.40 -10.05
N THR A 54 4.62 3.68 -10.21
CA THR A 54 3.66 4.73 -10.58
C THR A 54 3.01 4.52 -11.95
N GLU A 55 3.63 3.77 -12.85
CA GLU A 55 3.16 3.49 -14.21
C GLU A 55 1.98 2.50 -14.25
N ASN A 56 1.79 1.67 -13.21
CA ASN A 56 0.64 0.76 -13.14
C ASN A 56 -0.64 1.46 -12.66
N THR A 57 -0.56 2.76 -12.34
CA THR A 57 -1.68 3.61 -11.89
C THR A 57 -2.39 3.16 -10.60
N LEU A 58 -1.86 2.17 -9.86
CA LEU A 58 -2.47 1.67 -8.62
C LEU A 58 -2.63 2.77 -7.56
N TRP A 59 -1.75 3.76 -7.54
CA TRP A 59 -1.84 4.92 -6.65
C TRP A 59 -3.09 5.80 -6.85
N ALA A 60 -3.78 5.66 -7.98
CA ALA A 60 -5.02 6.38 -8.27
C ALA A 60 -6.28 5.60 -7.85
N GLU A 61 -6.14 4.33 -7.45
CA GLU A 61 -7.24 3.52 -6.93
C GLU A 61 -7.61 3.92 -5.50
N SER A 62 -8.77 3.44 -5.02
CA SER A 62 -9.16 3.67 -3.62
C SER A 62 -8.23 2.97 -2.62
N ALA A 63 -8.03 3.56 -1.45
CA ALA A 63 -7.24 2.94 -0.38
C ALA A 63 -7.84 1.58 0.05
N GLY A 64 -9.18 1.46 0.02
CA GLY A 64 -9.89 0.21 0.27
C GLY A 64 -9.50 -0.89 -0.70
N TYR A 65 -9.48 -0.60 -2.00
CA TYR A 65 -9.06 -1.56 -3.02
C TYR A 65 -7.62 -2.02 -2.82
N ILE A 66 -6.68 -1.10 -2.56
CA ILE A 66 -5.28 -1.46 -2.31
C ILE A 66 -5.15 -2.31 -1.03
N ALA A 67 -5.92 -2.00 0.02
CA ALA A 67 -5.94 -2.80 1.24
C ALA A 67 -6.49 -4.22 0.96
N ASP A 68 -7.53 -4.35 0.15
CA ASP A 68 -8.06 -5.67 -0.23
C ASP A 68 -7.01 -6.49 -1.00
N ARG A 69 -6.25 -5.87 -1.91
CA ARG A 69 -5.09 -6.52 -2.58
C ARG A 69 -4.02 -7.00 -1.60
N PHE A 70 -3.75 -6.21 -0.54
CA PHE A 70 -2.84 -6.61 0.53
C PHE A 70 -3.35 -7.85 1.28
N TYR A 71 -4.65 -7.94 1.57
CA TYR A 71 -5.23 -9.11 2.24
C TYR A 71 -5.27 -10.35 1.33
N GLU A 72 -5.61 -10.19 0.05
CA GLU A 72 -5.50 -11.28 -0.94
C GLU A 72 -4.08 -11.87 -0.98
N GLU A 73 -3.06 -11.01 -0.89
CA GLU A 73 -1.66 -11.44 -0.80
C GLU A 73 -1.38 -12.24 0.49
N GLN A 74 -1.90 -11.80 1.64
CA GLN A 74 -1.70 -12.53 2.91
C GLN A 74 -2.37 -13.91 2.88
N GLU A 75 -3.62 -13.99 2.41
CA GLU A 75 -4.35 -15.26 2.29
C GLU A 75 -3.60 -16.26 1.40
N GLN A 76 -3.02 -15.81 0.29
CA GLN A 76 -2.22 -16.66 -0.58
C GLN A 76 -0.92 -17.15 0.09
N LYS A 77 -0.27 -16.32 0.90
CA LYS A 77 0.92 -16.71 1.67
C LYS A 77 0.59 -17.76 2.72
N GLU A 78 -0.55 -17.64 3.39
CA GLU A 78 -1.04 -18.62 4.37
C GLU A 78 -1.33 -19.97 3.71
N LEU A 79 -1.97 -19.99 2.54
CA LEU A 79 -2.25 -21.22 1.78
C LEU A 79 -0.99 -21.94 1.29
N GLN A 80 0.11 -21.23 1.05
CA GLN A 80 1.39 -21.82 0.61
C GLN A 80 2.23 -22.37 1.77
N THR A 81 1.94 -21.96 3.00
CA THR A 81 2.68 -22.34 4.20
C THR A 81 2.02 -23.50 4.95
N ASN A 82 0.80 -23.88 4.56
CA ASN A 82 0.03 -25.02 5.07
C ASN A 82 0.11 -26.22 4.12
#